data_AF-A0A800JCC4-F1
#
_entry.id   AF-A0A800JCC4-F1
#
_cell.length_a   1.000
_cell.length_b   1.000
_cell.length_c   1.000
_cell.angle_alpha   90.00
_cell.angle_beta   90.00
_cell.angle_gamma   90.00
#
_symmetry.space_group_name_H-M   'P 1'
#
loop_
_entity.id
_entity.type
_entity.pdbx_description
1 polymer ?
#
loop_
_entity_poly.entity_id
_entity_poly.type
_entity_poly.pdbx_seq_one_letter_code
_entity_poly.pdbx_strand_id
1 'polypeptide(L)'
;AFISKKDSLNKYVIYGIGECFDAKTILREKECGSESVKLLDIKDRWVLILYKETKQALWMVSPVDVEEVSATVQPKNVQPKTKATQKTTALVVPPKEKAVTKNSALPSIPAEGENTFHFQRVWVDEQLENFGQLLNDARIVPTMKDEKPYFMFQYIKENSIYEKLGLKPNDIILEINGFLVDTVGKALRLLEVLQSEREISLKVEREGEPVQFHYYID
;
A
#
# COMPACT_ATOMS: atom_id res chain seq x y z
N ALA A 1 -10.29 -4.88 0.06
CA ALA A 1 -9.55 -5.67 -0.94
C ALA A 1 -9.82 -5.12 -2.33
N PHE A 2 -8.77 -5.04 -3.16
CA PHE A 2 -8.87 -4.69 -4.56
C PHE A 2 -9.17 -5.96 -5.34
N ILE A 3 -10.32 -6.02 -6.01
CA ILE A 3 -10.75 -7.21 -6.74
C ILE A 3 -10.91 -6.82 -8.22
N SER A 4 -10.28 -7.59 -9.10
CA SER A 4 -10.35 -7.41 -10.55
C SER A 4 -10.50 -8.76 -11.24
N LYS A 5 -10.84 -8.75 -12.52
CA LYS A 5 -10.67 -9.93 -13.37
C LYS A 5 -9.18 -10.17 -13.60
N LYS A 6 -8.79 -11.44 -13.74
CA LYS A 6 -7.39 -11.85 -13.96
C LYS A 6 -6.75 -11.12 -15.15
N ASP A 7 -7.48 -10.98 -16.24
CA ASP A 7 -6.98 -10.37 -17.49
C ASP A 7 -7.18 -8.84 -17.56
N SER A 8 -7.60 -8.20 -16.46
CA SER A 8 -7.88 -6.76 -16.42
C SER A 8 -7.62 -6.18 -15.03
N LEU A 9 -6.38 -6.34 -14.54
CA LEU A 9 -5.95 -5.90 -13.20
C LEU A 9 -6.13 -4.40 -12.97
N ASN A 10 -6.03 -3.59 -14.03
CA ASN A 10 -6.30 -2.15 -14.00
C ASN A 10 -7.79 -1.79 -13.88
N LYS A 11 -8.70 -2.75 -14.10
CA LYS A 11 -10.16 -2.59 -13.92
C LYS A 11 -10.60 -3.26 -12.62
N TYR A 12 -10.16 -2.69 -11.52
CA TYR A 12 -10.48 -3.20 -10.18
C TYR A 12 -11.66 -2.45 -9.55
N VAL A 13 -12.31 -3.13 -8.60
CA VAL A 13 -13.31 -2.59 -7.70
C VAL A 13 -12.86 -2.87 -6.27
N ILE A 14 -13.08 -1.90 -5.38
CA ILE A 14 -12.70 -2.03 -3.98
C ILE A 14 -13.88 -2.60 -3.19
N TYR A 15 -13.63 -3.67 -2.44
CA TYR A 15 -14.61 -4.32 -1.57
C TYR A 15 -14.16 -4.33 -0.11
N GLY A 16 -15.09 -4.03 0.79
CA GLY A 16 -14.95 -4.15 2.23
C GLY A 16 -15.40 -5.51 2.77
N ILE A 17 -15.09 -5.78 4.03
CA ILE A 17 -15.59 -6.97 4.74
C ILE A 17 -17.13 -6.93 4.79
N GLY A 18 -17.75 -8.06 4.49
CA GLY A 18 -19.21 -8.21 4.46
C GLY A 18 -19.86 -7.88 3.12
N GLU A 19 -19.16 -7.19 2.21
CA GLU A 19 -19.68 -6.89 0.87
C GLU A 19 -19.66 -8.12 -0.05
N CYS A 20 -20.57 -8.12 -1.01
CA CYS A 20 -20.79 -9.21 -1.96
C CYS A 20 -20.66 -8.75 -3.41
N PHE A 21 -20.19 -9.67 -4.26
CA PHE A 21 -20.09 -9.47 -5.69
C PHE A 21 -20.32 -10.76 -6.48
N ASP A 22 -20.82 -10.62 -7.71
CA ASP A 22 -21.00 -11.75 -8.61
C ASP A 22 -19.65 -12.29 -9.11
N ALA A 23 -19.43 -13.60 -8.99
CA ALA A 23 -18.15 -14.23 -9.25
C ALA A 23 -17.63 -14.06 -10.69
N LYS A 24 -18.52 -13.82 -11.67
CA LYS A 24 -18.17 -13.73 -13.11
C LYS A 24 -17.96 -12.30 -13.56
N THR A 25 -18.76 -11.38 -13.04
CA THR A 25 -18.81 -9.98 -13.48
C THR A 25 -18.02 -9.07 -12.57
N ILE A 26 -17.78 -9.45 -11.30
CA ILE A 26 -17.17 -8.59 -10.27
C ILE A 26 -18.03 -7.34 -10.03
N LEU A 27 -19.34 -7.44 -10.23
CA LEU A 27 -20.28 -6.35 -9.94
C LEU A 27 -20.81 -6.49 -8.51
N ARG A 28 -20.98 -5.35 -7.83
CA ARG A 28 -21.44 -5.29 -6.45
C ARG A 28 -22.92 -5.69 -6.34
N GLU A 29 -23.22 -6.51 -5.35
CA GLU A 29 -24.57 -6.98 -5.05
C GLU A 29 -25.01 -6.51 -3.66
N LYS A 30 -26.26 -6.07 -3.53
CA LYS A 30 -26.82 -5.62 -2.23
C LYS A 30 -27.03 -6.79 -1.27
N GLU A 31 -27.42 -7.94 -1.81
CA GLU A 31 -27.63 -9.18 -1.06
C GLU A 31 -26.81 -10.29 -1.72
N CYS A 32 -26.25 -11.16 -0.90
CA CYS A 32 -25.39 -12.25 -1.38
C CYS A 32 -26.28 -13.40 -1.87
N GLY A 33 -26.34 -13.61 -3.18
CA GLY A 33 -26.97 -14.77 -3.80
C GLY A 33 -26.10 -16.02 -3.76
N SER A 34 -26.57 -17.09 -4.40
CA SER A 34 -25.89 -18.39 -4.45
C SER A 34 -24.60 -18.40 -5.27
N GLU A 35 -24.51 -17.53 -6.29
CA GLU A 35 -23.33 -17.35 -7.14
C GLU A 35 -22.46 -16.14 -6.72
N SER A 36 -22.78 -15.54 -5.58
CA SER A 36 -22.07 -14.41 -5.04
C SER A 36 -20.85 -14.85 -4.24
N VAL A 37 -19.79 -14.05 -4.32
CA VAL A 37 -18.63 -14.13 -3.45
C VAL A 37 -18.80 -13.11 -2.34
N LYS A 38 -18.74 -13.55 -1.08
CA LYS A 38 -18.75 -12.67 0.10
C LYS A 38 -17.37 -12.53 0.69
N LEU A 39 -16.94 -11.30 0.96
CA LEU A 39 -15.70 -11.05 1.71
C LEU A 39 -15.92 -11.28 3.21
N LEU A 40 -15.10 -12.13 3.81
CA LEU A 40 -15.15 -12.44 5.24
C LEU A 40 -14.05 -11.77 6.04
N ASP A 41 -12.83 -11.71 5.50
CA ASP A 41 -11.66 -11.13 6.17
C ASP A 41 -10.65 -10.63 5.12
N ILE A 42 -9.87 -9.61 5.48
CA ILE A 42 -8.83 -9.03 4.64
C ILE A 42 -7.55 -9.02 5.48
N LYS A 43 -6.50 -9.67 4.96
CA LYS A 43 -5.14 -9.68 5.53
C LYS A 43 -4.14 -9.13 4.52
N ASP A 44 -2.93 -8.87 4.98
CA ASP A 44 -1.85 -8.24 4.19
C ASP A 44 -1.57 -8.93 2.86
N ARG A 45 -1.69 -10.27 2.78
CA ARG A 45 -1.36 -11.03 1.55
C ARG A 45 -2.45 -11.95 1.02
N TRP A 46 -3.62 -11.96 1.66
CA TRP A 46 -4.73 -12.81 1.22
C TRP A 46 -6.07 -12.30 1.75
N VAL A 47 -7.13 -12.68 1.06
CA VAL A 47 -8.52 -12.34 1.38
C VAL A 47 -9.28 -13.64 1.65
N LEU A 48 -9.99 -13.70 2.78
CA LEU A 48 -10.91 -14.80 3.06
C LEU A 48 -12.26 -14.52 2.38
N ILE A 49 -12.69 -15.43 1.53
CA ILE A 49 -13.98 -15.35 0.84
C ILE A 49 -14.88 -16.52 1.19
N LEU A 50 -16.19 -16.33 1.01
CA LEU A 50 -17.19 -17.38 0.96
C LEU A 50 -17.80 -17.41 -0.43
N TYR A 51 -17.68 -18.54 -1.12
CA TYR A 51 -18.30 -18.77 -2.42
C TYR A 51 -18.87 -20.18 -2.44
N LYS A 52 -20.16 -20.32 -2.81
CA LYS A 52 -20.87 -21.62 -2.81
C LYS A 52 -20.68 -22.40 -1.52
N GLU A 53 -20.97 -21.74 -0.40
CA GLU A 53 -20.84 -22.28 0.97
C GLU A 53 -19.41 -22.71 1.38
N THR A 54 -18.42 -22.50 0.51
CA THR A 54 -17.03 -22.88 0.75
C THR A 54 -16.21 -21.65 1.11
N LYS A 55 -15.50 -21.71 2.24
CA LYS A 55 -14.53 -20.68 2.61
C LYS A 55 -13.23 -20.92 1.86
N GLN A 56 -12.71 -19.90 1.19
CA GLN A 56 -11.49 -19.98 0.40
C GLN A 56 -10.60 -18.78 0.69
N ALA A 57 -9.28 -18.98 0.70
CA ALA A 57 -8.31 -17.89 0.82
C ALA A 57 -7.78 -17.55 -0.59
N LEU A 58 -8.02 -16.32 -1.04
CA LEU A 58 -7.45 -15.79 -2.28
C LEU A 58 -6.15 -15.05 -1.94
N TRP A 59 -5.03 -15.54 -2.45
CA TRP A 59 -3.72 -14.92 -2.27
C TRP A 59 -3.51 -13.83 -3.32
N MET A 60 -2.86 -12.73 -2.93
CA MET A 60 -2.43 -11.73 -3.91
C MET A 60 -1.37 -12.35 -4.83
N VAL A 61 -1.52 -12.14 -6.14
CA VAL A 61 -0.46 -12.47 -7.10
C VAL A 61 0.60 -11.37 -7.06
N SER A 62 1.81 -11.71 -6.65
CA SER A 62 2.97 -10.82 -6.78
C SER A 62 3.25 -10.62 -8.28
N PRO A 63 3.54 -9.39 -8.75
CA PRO A 63 3.92 -9.16 -10.15
C PRO A 63 5.24 -9.84 -10.56
N VAL A 64 5.95 -10.49 -9.62
CA VAL A 64 7.18 -11.26 -9.89
C VAL A 64 6.89 -12.68 -10.40
N ASP A 65 5.66 -13.19 -10.25
CA ASP A 65 5.31 -14.58 -10.60
C ASP A 65 4.64 -14.69 -11.98
N VAL A 66 5.18 -13.99 -12.98
CA VAL A 66 4.89 -14.28 -14.40
C VAL A 66 6.08 -15.07 -14.98
N GLU A 67 6.41 -16.18 -14.34
CA GLU A 67 7.15 -17.25 -15.02
C GLU A 67 6.27 -18.49 -15.09
N GLU A 68 6.07 -18.95 -16.31
CA GLU A 68 5.40 -20.18 -16.68
C GLU A 68 5.99 -21.36 -15.90
N VAL A 69 5.12 -22.03 -15.15
CA VAL A 69 5.46 -23.25 -14.44
C VAL A 69 5.75 -24.35 -15.47
N SER A 70 7.01 -24.77 -15.58
CA SER A 70 7.34 -26.11 -16.06
C SER A 70 7.89 -26.92 -14.89
N ALA A 71 7.14 -27.95 -14.53
CA ALA A 71 7.39 -28.80 -13.37
C ALA A 71 8.42 -29.89 -13.67
N THR A 72 9.34 -30.13 -12.74
CA THR A 72 9.90 -31.48 -12.46
C THR A 72 10.55 -31.53 -11.05
N VAL A 73 9.80 -32.04 -10.05
CA VAL A 73 10.07 -33.27 -9.23
C VAL A 73 11.58 -33.57 -9.01
N GLN A 74 12.22 -33.69 -7.83
CA GLN A 74 11.87 -34.19 -6.48
C GLN A 74 13.05 -33.96 -5.46
N PRO A 75 12.93 -34.32 -4.16
CA PRO A 75 13.65 -33.73 -3.03
C PRO A 75 14.93 -34.45 -2.57
N LYS A 76 15.82 -33.73 -1.88
CA LYS A 76 16.84 -34.32 -1.00
C LYS A 76 16.94 -33.60 0.35
N ASN A 77 16.29 -34.26 1.31
CA ASN A 77 16.61 -34.43 2.73
C ASN A 77 18.06 -34.11 3.17
N VAL A 78 18.24 -33.19 4.14
CA VAL A 78 19.23 -33.29 5.26
C VAL A 78 18.79 -32.40 6.44
N GLN A 79 18.45 -33.00 7.58
CA GLN A 79 18.68 -32.45 8.94
C GLN A 79 19.90 -33.19 9.55
N PRO A 80 20.32 -32.93 10.81
CA PRO A 80 20.78 -31.71 11.46
C PRO A 80 22.23 -31.90 12.01
N LYS A 81 22.96 -30.84 12.36
CA LYS A 81 24.14 -30.97 13.23
C LYS A 81 24.24 -29.88 14.29
N THR A 82 24.03 -30.31 15.52
CA THR A 82 24.36 -29.67 16.79
C THR A 82 25.81 -29.96 17.18
N LYS A 83 26.51 -28.97 17.77
CA LYS A 83 27.36 -29.00 18.99
C LYS A 83 28.20 -27.71 19.06
N ALA A 84 27.97 -26.81 20.04
CA ALA A 84 28.59 -26.77 21.39
C ALA A 84 30.04 -26.22 21.34
N THR A 85 30.57 -25.25 22.10
CA THR A 85 30.20 -24.52 23.34
C THR A 85 31.06 -23.25 23.47
N GLN A 86 30.43 -22.20 24.00
CA GLN A 86 30.89 -20.98 24.72
C GLN A 86 32.39 -20.75 25.01
N LYS A 87 32.82 -19.48 24.87
CA LYS A 87 33.55 -18.74 25.92
C LYS A 87 33.24 -17.24 25.90
N THR A 88 33.09 -16.73 27.12
CA THR A 88 32.56 -15.47 27.62
C THR A 88 33.55 -14.31 27.50
N THR A 89 33.06 -13.12 27.14
CA THR A 89 33.51 -11.85 27.76
C THR A 89 32.31 -10.94 27.90
N ALA A 90 31.80 -10.85 29.13
CA ALA A 90 30.77 -9.91 29.53
C ALA A 90 31.39 -8.51 29.65
N LEU A 91 30.85 -7.54 28.91
CA LEU A 91 31.02 -6.12 29.20
C LEU A 91 29.72 -5.65 29.85
N VAL A 92 29.79 -5.53 31.17
CA VAL A 92 28.75 -4.95 32.02
C VAL A 92 28.65 -3.46 31.68
N VAL A 93 27.53 -3.05 31.09
CA VAL A 93 27.15 -1.64 30.97
C VAL A 93 26.03 -1.40 31.99
N PRO A 94 26.19 -0.45 32.95
CA PRO A 94 25.16 -0.18 33.95
C PRO A 94 23.90 0.42 33.30
N PRO A 95 22.70 0.15 33.86
CA PRO A 95 21.46 0.70 33.31
C PRO A 95 21.37 2.18 33.66
N LYS A 96 21.47 3.05 32.66
CA LYS A 96 21.06 4.45 32.80
C LYS A 96 19.57 4.59 32.49
N GLU A 97 18.93 5.32 33.39
CA GLU A 97 17.51 5.59 33.52
C GLU A 97 16.76 5.93 32.24
N LYS A 98 15.48 5.55 32.26
CA LYS A 98 14.43 6.00 31.36
C LYS A 98 14.42 7.52 31.25
N ALA A 99 14.80 8.03 30.09
CA ALA A 99 14.24 9.27 29.57
C ALA A 99 13.30 8.90 28.44
N VAL A 100 11.99 8.91 28.72
CA VAL A 100 10.95 8.92 27.69
C VAL A 100 11.09 10.26 26.98
N THR A 101 11.88 10.26 25.92
CA THR A 101 11.98 11.41 25.02
C THR A 101 10.99 11.14 23.90
N LYS A 102 9.93 11.93 23.82
CA LYS A 102 9.10 12.03 22.61
C LYS A 102 9.98 12.62 21.50
N ASN A 103 10.80 11.77 20.89
CA ASN A 103 11.51 12.09 19.68
C ASN A 103 10.69 11.48 18.55
N SER A 104 9.69 12.23 18.07
CA SER A 104 9.19 12.01 16.71
C SER A 104 10.36 12.33 15.80
N ALA A 105 11.12 11.31 15.40
CA ALA A 105 12.31 11.54 14.60
C ALA A 105 11.84 12.03 13.24
N LEU A 106 12.39 13.16 12.80
CA LEU A 106 12.07 13.74 11.51
C LEU A 106 12.38 12.72 10.40
N PRO A 107 11.57 12.68 9.33
CA PRO A 107 11.85 11.84 8.18
C PRO A 107 13.26 12.11 7.66
N SER A 108 13.97 11.06 7.27
CA SER A 108 15.19 11.23 6.50
C SER A 108 14.78 11.67 5.10
N ILE A 109 14.84 12.98 4.85
CA ILE A 109 14.57 13.53 3.51
C ILE A 109 15.72 13.06 2.61
N PRO A 110 15.44 12.39 1.49
CA PRO A 110 16.46 11.88 0.58
C PRO A 110 17.30 13.00 -0.02
N ALA A 111 18.48 12.67 -0.53
CA ALA A 111 19.28 13.64 -1.29
C ALA A 111 18.52 14.11 -2.55
N GLU A 112 18.82 15.31 -3.05
CA GLU A 112 18.18 15.82 -4.27
C GLU A 112 18.28 14.81 -5.43
N GLY A 113 17.12 14.35 -5.93
CA GLY A 113 17.02 13.38 -7.02
C GLY A 113 16.71 11.94 -6.59
N GLU A 114 16.71 11.65 -5.29
CA GLU A 114 16.25 10.36 -4.77
C GLU A 114 14.73 10.38 -4.54
N ASN A 115 14.05 9.35 -5.01
CA ASN A 115 12.59 9.19 -4.89
C ASN A 115 12.20 8.10 -3.89
N THR A 116 13.12 7.68 -3.02
CA THR A 116 12.89 6.65 -2.00
C THR A 116 12.99 7.29 -0.62
N PHE A 117 11.94 7.18 0.18
CA PHE A 117 11.85 7.86 1.47
C PHE A 117 11.57 6.84 2.57
N HIS A 118 12.11 7.13 3.76
CA HIS A 118 11.89 6.35 4.96
C HIS A 118 11.26 7.23 6.04
N PHE A 119 10.11 6.78 6.53
CA PHE A 119 9.32 7.44 7.57
C PHE A 119 9.14 6.52 8.75
N GLN A 120 9.14 7.09 9.96
CA GLN A 120 8.73 6.35 11.15
C GLN A 120 7.21 6.30 11.22
N ARG A 121 6.65 5.14 11.58
CA ARG A 121 5.21 4.96 11.79
C ARG A 121 4.61 6.02 12.72
N VAL A 122 5.30 6.31 13.83
CA VAL A 122 4.87 7.32 14.80
C VAL A 122 4.70 8.70 14.16
N TRP A 123 5.63 9.11 13.29
CA TRP A 123 5.55 10.40 12.60
C TRP A 123 4.38 10.42 11.61
N VAL A 124 4.19 9.35 10.84
CA VAL A 124 3.07 9.24 9.88
C VAL A 124 1.73 9.30 10.62
N ASP A 125 1.60 8.57 11.73
CA ASP A 125 0.38 8.54 12.54
C ASP A 125 0.06 9.94 13.11
N GLU A 126 1.06 10.70 13.58
CA GLU A 126 0.88 12.09 14.02
C GLU A 126 0.34 13.00 12.90
N GLN A 127 0.80 12.81 11.65
CA GLN A 127 0.27 13.58 10.51
C GLN A 127 -1.18 13.19 10.17
N LEU A 128 -1.53 11.90 10.33
CA LEU A 128 -2.86 11.37 10.03
C LEU A 128 -3.89 11.70 11.12
N GLU A 129 -3.47 11.80 12.39
CA GLU A 129 -4.34 12.26 13.50
C GLU A 129 -4.92 13.65 13.21
N ASN A 130 -4.14 14.51 12.55
CA ASN A 130 -4.58 15.83 12.11
C ASN A 130 -5.09 15.82 10.66
N PHE A 131 -6.01 14.90 10.37
CA PHE A 131 -6.56 14.71 9.03
C PHE A 131 -7.16 15.99 8.44
N GLY A 132 -7.77 16.83 9.28
CA GLY A 132 -8.29 18.13 8.85
C GLY A 132 -7.22 19.06 8.30
N GLN A 133 -6.04 19.15 8.94
CA GLN A 133 -4.93 19.94 8.39
C GLN A 133 -4.32 19.31 7.15
N LEU A 134 -4.17 17.98 7.15
CA LEU A 134 -3.69 17.24 5.99
C LEU A 134 -4.50 17.59 4.72
N LEU A 135 -5.84 17.59 4.81
CA LEU A 135 -6.71 17.97 3.69
C LEU A 135 -6.59 19.44 3.24
N ASN A 136 -6.08 20.33 4.10
CA ASN A 136 -5.87 21.74 3.77
C ASN A 136 -4.46 22.02 3.23
N ASP A 137 -3.51 21.12 3.46
CA ASP A 137 -2.11 21.30 3.07
C ASP A 137 -1.86 21.00 1.57
N ALA A 138 -2.85 20.43 0.87
CA ALA A 138 -2.85 20.32 -0.58
C ALA A 138 -4.25 20.49 -1.19
N ARG A 139 -4.30 21.04 -2.41
CA ARG A 139 -5.52 21.10 -3.21
C ARG A 139 -5.42 20.14 -4.38
N ILE A 140 -6.21 19.07 -4.34
CA ILE A 140 -6.29 18.09 -5.42
C ILE A 140 -7.52 18.40 -6.28
N VAL A 141 -7.35 18.45 -7.59
CA VAL A 141 -8.44 18.72 -8.55
C VAL A 141 -8.53 17.61 -9.59
N PRO A 142 -9.74 17.27 -10.08
CA PRO A 142 -9.89 16.41 -11.24
C PRO A 142 -9.23 17.05 -12.47
N THR A 143 -8.57 16.25 -13.29
CA THR A 143 -8.01 16.64 -14.59
C THR A 143 -8.29 15.56 -15.63
N MET A 144 -8.23 15.92 -16.92
CA MET A 144 -8.41 14.99 -18.04
C MET A 144 -7.09 14.83 -18.78
N LYS A 145 -6.68 13.59 -19.03
CA LYS A 145 -5.52 13.25 -19.87
C LYS A 145 -5.90 12.08 -20.78
N ASP A 146 -5.69 12.23 -22.09
CA ASP A 146 -6.04 11.20 -23.09
C ASP A 146 -7.49 10.70 -22.92
N GLU A 147 -8.42 11.64 -22.72
CA GLU A 147 -9.85 11.38 -22.47
C GLU A 147 -10.16 10.55 -21.20
N LYS A 148 -9.16 10.36 -20.33
CA LYS A 148 -9.30 9.66 -19.04
C LYS A 148 -9.21 10.64 -17.87
N PRO A 149 -10.05 10.48 -16.84
CA PRO A 149 -9.99 11.30 -15.64
C PRO A 149 -8.83 10.86 -14.74
N TYR A 150 -8.09 11.85 -14.23
CA TYR A 150 -7.03 11.72 -13.24
C TYR A 150 -7.18 12.81 -12.16
N PHE A 151 -6.26 12.82 -11.20
CA PHE A 151 -6.18 13.84 -10.16
C PHE A 151 -4.84 14.55 -10.21
N MET A 152 -4.86 15.86 -10.04
CA MET A 152 -3.68 16.71 -10.06
C MET A 152 -3.56 17.51 -8.77
N PHE A 153 -2.34 17.61 -8.24
CA PHE A 153 -2.01 18.52 -7.15
C PHE A 153 -1.96 19.95 -7.69
N GLN A 154 -3.06 20.69 -7.61
CA GLN A 154 -3.10 22.11 -8.03
C GLN A 154 -2.27 23.01 -7.12
N TYR A 155 -2.27 22.71 -5.82
CA TYR A 155 -1.52 23.46 -4.83
C TYR A 155 -0.99 22.50 -3.77
N ILE A 156 0.24 22.76 -3.32
CA ILE A 156 0.87 22.11 -2.19
C ILE A 156 1.43 23.23 -1.32
N LYS A 157 1.12 23.17 -0.02
CA LYS A 157 1.61 24.12 0.96
C LYS A 157 3.06 23.82 1.31
N GLU A 158 3.86 24.87 1.46
CA GLU A 158 5.24 24.78 1.94
C GLU A 158 5.29 24.16 3.36
N ASN A 159 6.33 23.38 3.61
CA ASN A 159 6.60 22.57 4.80
C ASN A 159 5.55 21.50 5.12
N SER A 160 4.61 21.24 4.22
CA SER A 160 3.62 20.17 4.35
C SER A 160 4.24 18.78 4.22
N ILE A 161 3.50 17.76 4.64
CA ILE A 161 3.86 16.37 4.35
C ILE A 161 3.97 16.10 2.85
N TYR A 162 3.11 16.69 2.01
CA TYR A 162 3.16 16.48 0.56
C TYR A 162 4.49 16.96 -0.05
N GLU A 163 4.98 18.12 0.38
CA GLU A 163 6.29 18.61 -0.05
C GLU A 163 7.43 17.72 0.47
N LYS A 164 7.35 17.27 1.73
CA LYS A 164 8.33 16.32 2.30
C LYS A 164 8.32 14.96 1.62
N LEU A 165 7.21 14.57 0.99
CA LEU A 165 7.08 13.40 0.13
C LEU A 165 7.63 13.64 -1.28
N GLY A 166 8.16 14.84 -1.58
CA GLY A 166 8.73 15.17 -2.89
C GLY A 166 7.70 15.55 -3.95
N LEU A 167 6.43 15.73 -3.57
CA LEU A 167 5.37 16.14 -4.49
C LEU A 167 5.47 17.63 -4.83
N LYS A 168 5.10 17.95 -6.05
CA LYS A 168 5.14 19.32 -6.59
C LYS A 168 3.78 19.73 -7.14
N PRO A 169 3.47 21.03 -7.17
CA PRO A 169 2.33 21.53 -7.91
C PRO A 169 2.37 21.05 -9.37
N ASN A 170 1.19 20.74 -9.90
CA ASN A 170 0.93 20.15 -11.22
C ASN A 170 1.35 18.69 -11.41
N ASP A 171 1.78 17.99 -10.36
CA ASP A 171 1.92 16.53 -10.41
C ASP A 171 0.54 15.89 -10.64
N ILE A 172 0.44 15.02 -11.65
CA ILE A 172 -0.76 14.22 -11.93
C ILE A 172 -0.56 12.83 -11.37
N ILE A 173 -1.44 12.38 -10.47
CA ILE A 173 -1.40 11.04 -9.90
C ILE A 173 -1.80 10.03 -10.98
N LEU A 174 -0.87 9.15 -11.36
CA LEU A 174 -1.12 8.07 -12.31
C LEU A 174 -1.55 6.80 -11.58
N GLU A 175 -0.74 6.36 -10.61
CA GLU A 175 -0.94 5.09 -9.89
C GLU A 175 -0.51 5.19 -8.43
N ILE A 176 -1.22 4.49 -7.56
CA ILE A 176 -0.83 4.25 -6.16
C ILE A 176 -0.82 2.75 -5.92
N ASN A 177 0.31 2.18 -5.52
CA ASN A 177 0.52 0.74 -5.38
C ASN A 177 0.13 -0.06 -6.64
N GLY A 178 0.37 0.51 -7.82
CA GLY A 178 -0.02 -0.07 -9.12
C GLY A 178 -1.52 0.06 -9.46
N PHE A 179 -2.29 0.75 -8.62
CA PHE A 179 -3.72 0.99 -8.83
C PHE A 179 -3.99 2.38 -9.39
N LEU A 180 -4.75 2.45 -10.48
CA LEU A 180 -5.13 3.71 -11.13
C LEU A 180 -6.25 4.44 -10.38
N VAL A 181 -6.04 5.74 -10.11
CA VAL A 181 -6.96 6.57 -9.34
C VAL A 181 -7.73 7.53 -10.26
N ASP A 182 -8.83 7.05 -10.83
CA ASP A 182 -9.66 7.79 -11.81
C ASP A 182 -10.95 8.40 -11.24
N THR A 183 -11.30 8.08 -9.99
CA THR A 183 -12.53 8.53 -9.34
C THR A 183 -12.30 8.93 -7.90
N VAL A 184 -13.12 9.87 -7.41
CA VAL A 184 -13.07 10.34 -6.01
C VAL A 184 -13.30 9.18 -5.04
N GLY A 185 -14.22 8.27 -5.39
CA GLY A 185 -14.48 7.07 -4.60
C GLY A 185 -13.26 6.15 -4.47
N LYS A 186 -12.51 5.91 -5.57
CA LYS A 186 -11.26 5.14 -5.49
C LYS A 186 -10.19 5.87 -4.68
N ALA A 187 -10.07 7.19 -4.81
CA ALA A 187 -9.11 7.98 -4.05
C ALA A 187 -9.35 7.89 -2.54
N LEU A 188 -10.60 8.10 -2.09
CA LEU A 188 -10.97 7.99 -0.67
C LEU A 188 -10.72 6.58 -0.12
N ARG A 189 -11.07 5.55 -0.88
CA ARG A 189 -10.85 4.16 -0.47
C ARG A 189 -9.38 3.77 -0.44
N LEU A 190 -8.56 4.26 -1.37
CA LEU A 190 -7.11 4.05 -1.32
C LEU A 190 -6.53 4.67 -0.07
N LEU A 191 -6.95 5.89 0.29
CA LEU A 191 -6.50 6.54 1.52
C LEU A 191 -6.80 5.70 2.77
N GLU A 192 -7.98 5.09 2.87
CA GLU A 192 -8.31 4.15 3.97
C GLU A 192 -7.32 2.98 4.05
N VAL A 193 -6.93 2.41 2.91
CA VAL A 193 -6.01 1.26 2.87
C VAL A 193 -4.58 1.68 3.19
N LEU A 194 -4.12 2.80 2.62
CA LEU A 194 -2.74 3.26 2.77
C LEU A 194 -2.36 3.59 4.21
N GLN A 195 -3.33 3.96 5.05
CA GLN A 195 -3.09 4.22 6.48
C GLN A 195 -2.44 3.02 7.19
N SER A 196 -2.80 1.80 6.82
CA SER A 196 -2.22 0.58 7.42
C SER A 196 -0.98 0.08 6.71
N GLU A 197 -0.66 0.60 5.51
CA GLU A 197 0.43 0.05 4.72
C GLU A 197 1.81 0.41 5.26
N ARG A 198 2.78 -0.47 5.01
CA ARG A 198 4.19 -0.25 5.35
C ARG A 198 5.04 0.20 4.18
N GLU A 199 4.54 -0.02 2.96
CA GLU A 199 5.20 0.41 1.73
C GLU A 199 4.16 1.03 0.80
N ILE A 200 4.49 2.18 0.25
CA ILE A 200 3.65 2.90 -0.70
C ILE A 200 4.48 3.26 -1.92
N SER A 201 4.01 2.84 -3.09
CA SER A 201 4.55 3.16 -4.39
C SER A 201 3.62 4.18 -5.06
N LEU A 202 4.12 5.37 -5.36
CA LEU A 202 3.33 6.43 -6.00
C LEU A 202 3.96 6.79 -7.33
N LYS A 203 3.18 6.67 -8.40
CA LYS A 203 3.57 7.12 -9.72
C LYS A 203 2.83 8.40 -10.07
N VAL A 204 3.57 9.45 -10.38
CA VAL A 204 3.01 10.71 -10.89
C VAL A 204 3.54 11.01 -12.28
N GLU A 205 2.86 11.88 -13.00
CA GLU A 205 3.40 12.58 -14.16
C GLU A 205 3.79 13.98 -13.75
N ARG A 206 5.04 14.35 -14.04
CA ARG A 206 5.60 15.67 -13.79
C ARG A 206 6.19 16.19 -15.08
N GLU A 207 5.67 17.33 -15.54
CA GLU A 207 6.14 17.96 -16.79
C GLU A 207 6.09 17.02 -18.02
N GLY A 208 5.15 16.07 -18.02
CA GLY A 208 4.96 15.07 -19.08
C GLY A 208 5.74 13.77 -18.89
N GLU A 209 6.65 13.71 -17.91
CA GLU A 209 7.48 12.52 -17.63
C GLU A 209 6.98 11.76 -16.39
N PRO A 210 6.97 10.41 -16.40
CA PRO A 210 6.58 9.64 -15.23
C PRO A 210 7.68 9.67 -14.16
N VAL A 211 7.30 10.00 -12.93
CA VAL A 211 8.16 10.00 -11.73
C VAL A 211 7.60 8.97 -10.74
N GLN A 212 8.45 8.04 -10.34
CA GLN A 212 8.10 6.97 -9.41
C GLN A 212 8.70 7.25 -8.04
N PHE A 213 7.85 7.25 -7.00
CA PHE A 213 8.22 7.38 -5.59
C PHE A 213 7.98 6.08 -4.84
N HIS A 214 8.85 5.80 -3.86
CA HIS A 214 8.76 4.69 -2.93
C HIS A 214 8.86 5.22 -1.50
N TYR A 215 7.86 4.90 -0.68
CA TYR A 215 7.78 5.34 0.71
C TYR A 215 7.74 4.11 1.62
N TYR A 216 8.71 4.00 2.52
CA TYR A 216 8.79 2.96 3.54
C TYR A 216 8.39 3.52 4.90
N ILE A 217 7.51 2.82 5.62
CA ILE A 217 6.95 3.21 6.92
C ILE A 217 7.33 2.15 7.95
N ASP A 218 8.35 2.47 8.75
CA ASP A 218 8.96 1.59 9.76
C ASP A 218 8.22 1.62 11.11
#